data_AF-A0A2E9Q7P9-F1
#
_entry.id   AF-A0A2E9Q7P9-F1
#
_cell.length_a   1.000
_cell.length_b   1.000
_cell.length_c   1.000
_cell.angle_alpha   90.00
_cell.angle_beta   90.00
_cell.angle_gamma   90.00
#
_symmetry.space_group_name_H-M   'P 1'
#
loop_
_entity.id
_entity.type
_entity.pdbx_description
1 polymer ?
#
loop_
_entity_poly.entity_id
_entity_poly.type
_entity_poly.pdbx_seq_one_letter_code
_entity_poly.pdbx_strand_id
1 'polypeptide(L)'
;MEEQSTQELLRQLIEIQKARPESSEAAQVIISVVPLLGVILGATLLFFFFLWNYKLKKELIRAGQYQYQSLKTVRMFTLLIGIISFAVGLPMTVLFAAVEGISYSLLGGLIPSFVGIGLIVFYVVSRKRD
;
A
#
# COMPACT_ATOMS: atom_id res chain seq x y z
N MET A 1 16.40 52.03 17.15
CA MET A 1 16.94 51.69 15.81
C MET A 1 16.85 50.20 15.52
N GLU A 2 17.06 49.30 16.50
CA GLU A 2 16.94 47.84 16.26
C GLU A 2 15.52 47.37 15.89
N GLU A 3 14.47 47.91 16.53
CA GLU A 3 13.09 47.46 16.27
C GLU A 3 12.59 47.73 14.83
N GLN A 4 13.11 48.78 14.17
CA GLN A 4 12.78 49.07 12.77
C GLN A 4 13.41 48.04 11.82
N SER A 5 14.64 47.60 12.11
CA SER A 5 15.31 46.56 11.33
C SER A 5 14.61 45.20 11.47
N THR A 6 14.14 44.86 12.67
CA THR A 6 13.37 43.61 12.88
C THR A 6 12.05 43.61 12.12
N GLN A 7 11.36 44.76 12.08
CA GLN A 7 10.11 44.92 11.32
C GLN A 7 10.32 44.80 9.81
N GLU A 8 11.43 45.32 9.28
CA GLU A 8 11.78 45.17 7.86
C GLU A 8 12.13 43.73 7.50
N LEU A 9 12.89 43.03 8.36
CA LEU A 9 13.19 41.61 8.17
C LEU A 9 11.93 40.75 8.20
N LEU A 10 10.99 41.03 9.11
CA LEU A 10 9.70 40.33 9.16
C LEU A 10 8.88 40.57 7.88
N ARG A 11 8.88 41.79 7.35
CA ARG A 11 8.20 42.10 6.09
C ARG A 11 8.83 41.38 4.90
N GLN A 12 10.16 41.33 4.84
CA GLN A 12 10.88 40.59 3.79
C GLN A 12 10.61 39.08 3.88
N LEU A 13 10.55 38.50 5.08
CA LEU A 13 10.23 37.10 5.26
C LEU A 13 8.79 36.78 4.80
N ILE A 14 7.84 37.67 5.05
CA ILE A 14 6.46 37.52 4.58
C ILE A 14 6.36 37.65 3.06
N GLU A 15 7.09 38.59 2.44
CA GLU A 15 7.15 38.69 0.98
C GLU A 15 7.80 37.46 0.33
N ILE A 16 8.89 36.94 0.90
CA ILE A 16 9.54 35.71 0.41
C ILE A 16 8.64 34.50 0.59
N GLN A 17 7.90 34.41 1.70
CA GLN A 17 6.91 33.33 1.90
C GLN A 17 5.79 33.41 0.87
N LYS A 18 5.28 34.62 0.59
CA LYS A 18 4.22 34.85 -0.39
C LYS A 18 4.69 34.66 -1.85
N ALA A 19 5.97 34.94 -2.12
CA ALA A 19 6.60 34.71 -3.41
C ALA A 19 7.09 33.26 -3.59
N ARG A 20 7.18 32.48 -2.52
CA ARG A 20 7.39 31.03 -2.60
C ARG A 20 6.15 30.47 -3.30
N PRO A 21 6.30 29.78 -4.44
CA PRO A 21 5.16 29.13 -5.06
C PRO A 21 4.67 28.08 -4.06
N GLU A 22 3.55 28.36 -3.40
CA GLU A 22 2.74 27.31 -2.82
C GLU A 22 2.49 26.33 -3.96
N SER A 23 2.77 25.04 -3.72
CA SER A 23 2.64 24.00 -4.73
C SER A 23 1.35 24.25 -5.52
N SER A 24 1.49 24.65 -6.79
CA SER A 24 0.35 25.02 -7.65
C SER A 24 -0.74 23.98 -7.49
N GLU A 25 -2.01 24.39 -7.35
CA GLU A 25 -3.14 23.46 -7.22
C GLU A 25 -3.07 22.33 -8.29
N ALA A 26 -2.56 22.66 -9.48
CA ALA A 26 -2.28 21.70 -10.55
C ALA A 26 -1.28 20.60 -10.17
N ALA A 27 -0.20 20.93 -9.46
CA ALA A 27 0.80 19.95 -8.99
C ALA A 27 0.20 18.97 -7.97
N GLN A 28 -0.68 19.45 -7.09
CA GLN A 28 -1.35 18.60 -6.10
C GLN A 28 -2.32 17.61 -6.75
N VAL A 29 -3.03 18.04 -7.79
CA VAL A 29 -3.86 17.16 -8.63
C VAL A 29 -3.00 16.08 -9.28
N ILE A 30 -1.87 16.45 -9.89
CA ILE A 30 -0.98 15.48 -10.56
C ILE A 30 -0.46 14.42 -9.58
N ILE A 31 -0.04 14.83 -8.37
CA ILE A 31 0.48 13.90 -7.36
C ILE A 31 -0.62 12.93 -6.89
N SER A 32 -1.87 13.38 -6.79
CA SER A 32 -3.00 12.53 -6.38
C SER A 32 -3.44 11.51 -7.44
N VAL A 33 -3.20 11.81 -8.72
CA VAL A 33 -3.57 10.93 -9.85
C VAL A 33 -2.63 9.72 -9.94
N VAL A 34 -1.38 9.83 -9.49
CA VAL A 34 -0.39 8.75 -9.60
C VAL A 34 -0.83 7.48 -8.84
N PRO A 35 -1.20 7.53 -7.54
CA PRO A 35 -1.74 6.35 -6.85
C PRO A 35 -3.02 5.80 -7.50
N LEU A 36 -3.91 6.67 -7.98
CA LEU A 36 -5.18 6.27 -8.59
C LEU A 36 -4.95 5.47 -9.89
N LEU A 37 -4.06 5.94 -10.76
CA LEU A 37 -3.67 5.22 -11.97
C LEU A 37 -3.02 3.88 -11.63
N GLY A 38 -2.18 3.83 -10.58
CA GLY A 38 -1.60 2.58 -10.09
C GLY A 38 -2.66 1.55 -9.72
N VAL A 39 -3.70 1.96 -8.98
CA VAL A 39 -4.81 1.07 -8.61
C VAL A 39 -5.64 0.64 -9.82
N ILE A 40 -5.96 1.56 -10.75
CA ILE A 40 -6.75 1.25 -11.96
C ILE A 40 -6.00 0.28 -12.88
N LEU A 41 -4.71 0.54 -13.13
CA LEU A 41 -3.87 -0.34 -13.95
C LEU A 41 -3.68 -1.70 -13.27
N GLY A 42 -3.44 -1.71 -11.96
CA GLY A 42 -3.34 -2.93 -11.17
C GLY A 42 -4.61 -3.78 -11.26
N ALA A 43 -5.79 -3.17 -11.07
CA ALA A 43 -7.08 -3.84 -11.18
C ALA A 43 -7.34 -4.37 -12.59
N THR A 44 -7.02 -3.58 -13.62
CA THR A 44 -7.17 -3.99 -15.03
C THR A 44 -6.28 -5.20 -15.34
N LEU A 45 -5.02 -5.16 -14.94
CA LEU A 45 -4.08 -6.26 -15.16
C LEU A 45 -4.50 -7.52 -14.40
N LEU A 46 -4.97 -7.37 -13.17
CA LEU A 46 -5.48 -8.45 -12.32
C LEU A 46 -6.74 -9.08 -12.95
N PHE A 47 -7.64 -8.28 -13.51
CA PHE A 47 -8.81 -8.75 -14.24
C PHE A 47 -8.41 -9.61 -15.45
N PHE A 48 -7.50 -9.12 -16.29
CA PHE A 48 -7.00 -9.88 -17.43
C PHE A 48 -6.27 -11.15 -17.00
N PHE A 49 -5.48 -11.08 -15.92
CA PHE A 49 -4.82 -12.23 -15.35
C PHE A 49 -5.83 -13.31 -14.94
N PHE A 50 -6.90 -12.94 -14.23
CA PHE A 50 -7.96 -13.89 -13.86
C PHE A 50 -8.70 -14.45 -15.08
N LEU A 51 -9.03 -13.61 -16.06
CA LEU A 51 -9.69 -14.06 -17.30
C LEU A 51 -8.81 -15.06 -18.05
N TRP A 52 -7.51 -14.79 -18.16
CA TRP A 52 -6.57 -15.69 -18.81
C TRP A 52 -6.39 -17.00 -18.03
N ASN A 53 -6.28 -16.91 -16.71
CA ASN A 53 -6.18 -18.07 -15.83
C ASN A 53 -7.42 -18.97 -15.96
N TYR A 54 -8.61 -18.38 -16.01
CA TYR A 54 -9.86 -19.11 -16.26
C TYR A 54 -9.84 -19.82 -17.62
N LYS A 55 -9.43 -19.13 -18.69
CA LYS A 55 -9.33 -19.74 -20.03
C LYS A 55 -8.33 -20.91 -20.03
N LEU A 56 -7.14 -20.72 -19.45
CA LEU A 56 -6.14 -21.78 -19.33
C LEU A 56 -6.69 -22.99 -18.56
N LYS A 57 -7.29 -22.76 -17.39
CA LYS A 57 -7.89 -23.84 -16.59
C LYS A 57 -8.99 -24.58 -17.36
N LYS A 58 -9.85 -23.84 -18.07
CA LYS A 58 -10.92 -24.44 -18.90
C LYS A 58 -10.36 -25.34 -20.01
N GLU A 59 -9.31 -24.90 -20.70
CA GLU A 59 -8.67 -25.72 -21.75
C GLU A 59 -7.92 -26.92 -21.16
N LEU A 60 -7.24 -26.77 -20.01
CA LEU A 60 -6.61 -27.88 -19.30
C LEU A 60 -7.62 -28.93 -18.84
N ILE A 61 -8.80 -28.51 -18.38
CA ILE A 61 -9.90 -29.41 -18.01
C ILE A 61 -10.41 -30.15 -19.26
N ARG A 62 -10.60 -29.45 -20.39
CA ARG A 62 -11.02 -30.04 -21.66
C ARG A 62 -10.01 -31.05 -22.21
N ALA A 63 -8.72 -30.79 -22.04
CA ALA A 63 -7.63 -31.68 -22.44
C ALA A 63 -7.42 -32.87 -21.47
N GLY A 64 -8.21 -32.99 -20.40
CA GLY A 64 -8.05 -34.03 -19.38
C GLY A 64 -6.76 -33.91 -18.55
N GLN A 65 -6.04 -32.80 -18.65
CA GLN A 65 -4.73 -32.56 -18.02
C GLN A 65 -4.83 -31.65 -16.79
N TYR A 66 -6.04 -31.42 -16.28
CA TYR A 66 -6.22 -30.54 -15.13
C TYR A 66 -5.68 -31.18 -13.85
N GLN A 67 -4.56 -30.65 -13.37
CA GLN A 67 -4.06 -30.98 -12.04
C GLN A 67 -4.75 -30.11 -11.00
N TYR A 68 -5.42 -30.75 -10.04
CA TYR A 68 -6.04 -30.05 -8.92
C TYR A 68 -4.96 -29.29 -8.14
N GLN A 69 -5.17 -27.98 -7.94
CA GLN A 69 -4.26 -27.18 -7.13
C GLN A 69 -4.27 -27.72 -5.70
N SER A 70 -3.14 -28.31 -5.29
CA SER A 70 -3.01 -28.88 -3.96
C SER A 70 -3.21 -27.81 -2.88
N LEU A 71 -3.78 -28.21 -1.73
CA LEU A 71 -3.91 -27.33 -0.56
C LEU A 71 -2.55 -26.74 -0.13
N LYS A 72 -1.43 -27.42 -0.46
CA LYS A 72 -0.06 -26.95 -0.24
C LYS A 72 0.25 -25.66 -1.02
N THR A 73 -0.22 -25.56 -2.27
CA THR A 73 0.00 -24.37 -3.11
C THR A 73 -0.75 -23.16 -2.56
N VAL A 74 -2.03 -23.32 -2.20
CA VAL A 74 -2.83 -22.25 -1.58
C VAL A 74 -2.18 -21.78 -0.29
N ARG A 75 -1.71 -22.72 0.52
CA ARG A 75 -1.03 -22.44 1.79
C ARG A 75 0.28 -21.66 1.61
N MET A 76 1.09 -21.99 0.60
CA MET A 76 2.29 -21.22 0.26
C MET A 76 1.96 -19.77 -0.12
N PHE A 77 0.91 -19.56 -0.93
CA PHE A 77 0.46 -18.22 -1.27
C PHE A 77 -0.01 -17.44 -0.03
N THR A 78 -0.75 -18.07 0.88
CA THR A 78 -1.18 -17.42 2.13
C THR A 78 0.00 -17.00 3.01
N LEU A 79 1.03 -17.85 3.13
CA LEU A 79 2.24 -17.50 3.87
C LEU A 79 2.96 -16.32 3.23
N LEU A 80 3.12 -16.35 1.91
CA LEU A 80 3.80 -15.29 1.16
C LEU A 80 3.08 -13.95 1.31
N ILE A 81 1.77 -13.93 1.09
CA ILE A 81 0.93 -12.72 1.24
C ILE A 81 0.96 -12.22 2.70
N GLY A 82 0.93 -13.13 3.67
CA GLY A 82 1.03 -12.80 5.09
C GLY A 82 2.35 -12.13 5.45
N ILE A 83 3.47 -12.70 5.02
CA ILE A 83 4.81 -12.13 5.25
C ILE A 83 4.96 -10.78 4.56
N ILE A 84 4.55 -10.65 3.29
CA ILE A 84 4.63 -9.37 2.56
C ILE A 84 3.78 -8.31 3.25
N SER A 85 2.55 -8.63 3.64
CA SER A 85 1.64 -7.67 4.31
C SER A 85 2.21 -7.23 5.66
N PHE A 86 2.77 -8.15 6.43
CA PHE A 86 3.41 -7.83 7.71
C PHE A 86 4.69 -7.01 7.52
N ALA A 87 5.53 -7.37 6.55
CA ALA A 87 6.79 -6.67 6.26
C ALA A 87 6.56 -5.25 5.75
N VAL A 88 5.43 -4.97 5.08
CA VAL A 88 5.04 -3.60 4.69
C VAL A 88 4.35 -2.86 5.84
N GLY A 89 3.46 -3.55 6.57
CA GLY A 89 2.70 -2.94 7.66
C GLY A 89 3.55 -2.51 8.85
N LEU A 90 4.52 -3.34 9.26
CA LEU A 90 5.36 -3.06 10.43
C LEU A 90 6.17 -1.76 10.30
N PRO A 91 6.98 -1.55 9.24
CA PRO A 91 7.73 -0.30 9.09
C PRO A 91 6.79 0.90 8.91
N MET A 92 5.65 0.75 8.22
CA MET A 92 4.66 1.83 8.14
C MET A 92 4.06 2.19 9.50
N THR A 93 3.76 1.19 10.33
CA THR A 93 3.25 1.41 11.69
C THR A 93 4.28 2.12 12.55
N VAL A 94 5.54 1.67 12.49
CA VAL A 94 6.65 2.30 13.24
C VAL A 94 6.85 3.74 12.79
N LEU A 95 6.84 3.99 11.48
CA LEU A 95 7.02 5.33 10.92
C LEU A 95 5.88 6.26 11.34
N PHE A 96 4.62 5.85 11.20
CA PHE A 96 3.48 6.69 11.60
C PHE A 96 3.44 6.93 13.12
N ALA A 97 3.76 5.92 13.92
CA ALA A 97 3.86 6.09 15.37
C ALA A 97 4.97 7.07 15.77
N ALA A 98 6.11 7.04 15.07
CA ALA A 98 7.24 7.92 15.35
C ALA A 98 7.01 9.37 14.91
N VAL A 99 6.30 9.59 13.79
CA VAL A 99 6.08 10.93 13.21
C VAL A 99 4.86 11.62 13.81
N GLU A 100 3.73 10.92 13.92
CA GLU A 100 2.43 11.52 14.29
C GLU A 100 1.88 11.01 15.63
N GLY A 101 2.49 9.98 16.23
CA GLY A 101 1.97 9.35 17.44
C GLY A 101 0.71 8.52 17.17
N ILE A 102 -0.28 8.61 18.06
CA ILE A 102 -1.58 7.92 17.90
C ILE A 102 -2.51 8.81 17.07
N SER A 103 -2.47 8.64 15.75
CA SER A 103 -3.31 9.33 14.79
C SER A 103 -4.08 8.35 13.89
N TYR A 104 -5.03 8.85 13.09
CA TYR A 104 -5.71 8.05 12.08
C TYR A 104 -4.76 7.46 11.03
N SER A 105 -3.64 8.12 10.75
CA SER A 105 -2.62 7.65 9.81
C SER A 105 -2.01 6.32 10.27
N LEU A 106 -1.94 6.07 11.59
CA LEU A 106 -1.43 4.82 12.16
C LEU A 106 -2.22 3.59 11.69
N LEU A 107 -3.52 3.75 11.38
CA LEU A 107 -4.34 2.67 10.81
C LEU A 107 -3.79 2.18 9.47
N GLY A 108 -3.14 3.06 8.69
CA GLY A 108 -2.52 2.71 7.41
C GLY A 108 -1.42 1.65 7.54
N GLY A 109 -0.70 1.62 8.67
CA GLY A 109 0.30 0.58 8.97
C GLY A 109 -0.27 -0.61 9.75
N LEU A 110 -1.18 -0.34 10.69
CA LEU A 110 -1.77 -1.38 11.55
C LEU A 110 -2.62 -2.37 10.75
N ILE A 111 -3.42 -1.90 9.80
CA ILE A 111 -4.30 -2.76 9.01
C ILE A 111 -3.48 -3.83 8.26
N PRO A 112 -2.47 -3.50 7.43
CA PRO A 112 -1.64 -4.53 6.78
C PRO A 112 -0.88 -5.42 7.77
N SER A 113 -0.45 -4.88 8.91
CA SER A 113 0.25 -5.65 9.95
C SER A 113 -0.64 -6.75 10.53
N PHE A 114 -1.85 -6.40 10.97
CA PHE A 114 -2.80 -7.36 11.54
C PHE A 114 -3.29 -8.37 10.50
N VAL A 115 -3.53 -7.94 9.26
CA VAL A 115 -3.85 -8.85 8.16
C VAL A 115 -2.70 -9.84 7.93
N GLY A 116 -1.46 -9.36 7.90
CA GLY A 116 -0.26 -10.19 7.78
C GLY A 116 -0.16 -11.24 8.89
N ILE A 117 -0.33 -10.82 10.15
CA ILE A 117 -0.36 -11.72 11.32
C ILE A 117 -1.49 -12.76 11.15
N GLY A 118 -2.70 -12.33 10.79
CA GLY A 118 -3.84 -13.23 10.62
C GLY A 118 -3.59 -14.31 9.57
N LEU A 119 -2.97 -13.95 8.44
CA LEU A 119 -2.61 -14.90 7.38
C LEU A 119 -1.50 -15.86 7.81
N ILE A 120 -0.50 -15.38 8.57
CA ILE A 120 0.56 -16.22 9.13
C ILE A 120 -0.02 -17.19 10.18
N VAL A 121 -0.91 -16.72 11.04
CA VAL A 121 -1.61 -17.57 12.02
C VAL A 121 -2.46 -18.61 11.31
N PHE A 122 -3.21 -18.22 10.29
CA PHE A 122 -3.98 -19.14 9.47
C PHE A 122 -3.08 -20.22 8.83
N TYR A 123 -1.91 -19.85 8.31
CA TYR A 123 -0.93 -20.80 7.79
C TYR A 123 -0.49 -21.82 8.85
N VAL A 124 -0.14 -21.36 10.04
CA VAL A 124 0.33 -22.22 11.14
C VAL A 124 -0.78 -23.16 11.62
N VAL A 125 -2.00 -22.65 11.81
CA VAL A 125 -3.15 -23.45 12.25
C VAL A 125 -3.54 -24.47 11.18
N SER A 126 -3.56 -24.07 9.91
CA SER A 126 -3.91 -24.94 8.79
C SER A 126 -2.85 -26.02 8.56
N ARG A 127 -1.59 -25.81 8.97
CA ARG A 127 -0.54 -26.83 8.93
C ARG A 127 -0.79 -27.99 9.89
N LYS A 128 -1.46 -27.76 11.02
CA LYS A 128 -1.70 -28.81 12.03
C LYS A 128 -2.83 -29.78 11.68
N ARG A 129 -3.62 -29.49 10.63
CA ARG A 129 -4.77 -30.30 10.21
C ARG A 129 -4.46 -31.33 9.11
N ASP A 130 -3.21 -31.39 8.66
CA ASP A 130 -2.66 -32.49 7.84
C ASP A 130 -1.82 -33.41 8.73
#